data_AF-X1F262-F1
#
_entry.id   AF-X1F262-F1
#
_cell.length_a   1.000
_cell.length_b   1.000
_cell.length_c   1.000
_cell.angle_alpha   90.00
_cell.angle_beta   90.00
_cell.angle_gamma   90.00
#
_symmetry.space_group_name_H-M   'P 1'
#
loop_
_entity.id
_entity.type
_entity.pdbx_description
1 polymer ?
#
loop_
_entity_poly.entity_id
_entity_poly.type
_entity_poly.pdbx_seq_one_letter_code
_entity_poly.pdbx_strand_id
1 'polypeptide(L)'
;MVDENLVKELKEIREKGGSQPSDSLKMYEFVKQMAEESEDLKEELEDIDPMAVQLVVTDANYKYWVTLGDGKIDYGEGDANDPSVTMSATGATWTG
;
A
#
# COMPACT_ATOMS: atom_id res chain seq x y z
N MET A 1 -3.51 -2.27 -17.43
CA MET A 1 -4.77 -1.51 -17.37
C MET A 1 -5.25 -1.56 -15.95
N VAL A 2 -5.34 -0.40 -15.32
CA VAL A 2 -5.95 -0.26 -13.98
C VAL A 2 -7.37 -0.82 -13.99
N ASP A 3 -7.71 -1.60 -12.96
CA ASP A 3 -9.02 -2.22 -12.78
C ASP A 3 -10.07 -1.16 -12.38
N GLU A 4 -11.07 -0.95 -13.25
CA GLU A 4 -12.16 -0.01 -13.01
C GLU A 4 -13.01 -0.38 -11.79
N ASN A 5 -13.14 -1.66 -11.46
CA ASN A 5 -13.87 -2.10 -10.26
C ASN A 5 -13.12 -1.68 -8.99
N LEU A 6 -11.79 -1.85 -8.98
CA LEU A 6 -10.94 -1.41 -7.89
C LEU A 6 -11.05 0.11 -7.69
N VAL A 7 -11.00 0.88 -8.77
CA VAL A 7 -11.19 2.34 -8.74
C VAL A 7 -12.55 2.70 -8.15
N LYS A 8 -13.60 1.97 -8.51
CA LYS A 8 -14.94 2.17 -7.95
C LYS A 8 -14.99 1.87 -6.45
N GLU A 9 -14.42 0.76 -6.02
CA GLU A 9 -14.36 0.40 -4.59
C GLU A 9 -13.61 1.44 -3.76
N LEU A 10 -12.47 1.92 -4.25
CA LEU A 10 -11.69 2.98 -3.58
C LEU A 10 -12.47 4.30 -3.47
N LYS A 11 -13.24 4.66 -4.51
CA LYS A 11 -14.13 5.83 -4.46
C LYS A 11 -15.24 5.64 -3.42
N GLU A 12 -15.88 4.48 -3.37
CA GLU A 12 -16.92 4.19 -2.38
C GLU A 12 -16.39 4.23 -0.94
N ILE A 13 -15.19 3.71 -0.69
CA ILE A 13 -14.51 3.79 0.62
C ILE A 13 -14.31 5.25 1.00
N ARG A 14 -13.80 6.07 0.06
CA ARG A 14 -13.58 7.50 0.28
C ARG A 14 -14.88 8.26 0.56
N GLU A 15 -15.96 7.95 -0.16
CA GLU A 15 -17.26 8.63 -0.01
C GLU A 15 -18.00 8.27 1.28
N LYS A 16 -17.96 7.00 1.70
CA LYS A 16 -18.66 6.54 2.91
C LYS A 16 -18.06 7.15 4.18
N GLY A 17 -16.76 7.47 4.16
CA GLY A 17 -16.03 7.93 5.32
C GLY A 17 -15.80 6.77 6.31
N GLY A 18 -14.55 6.59 6.71
CA GLY A 18 -14.12 5.43 7.49
C GLY A 18 -13.61 4.32 6.59
N SER A 19 -12.40 3.84 6.92
CA SER A 19 -11.76 2.69 6.29
C SER A 19 -11.38 1.69 7.38
N GLN A 20 -11.32 0.42 7.00
CA GLN A 20 -10.69 -0.62 7.80
C GLN A 20 -9.21 -0.73 7.39
N PRO A 21 -8.31 -1.20 8.26
CA PRO A 21 -6.89 -1.35 7.93
C PRO A 21 -6.61 -2.17 6.66
N SER A 22 -7.44 -3.16 6.34
CA SER A 22 -7.29 -3.98 5.13
C SER A 22 -7.62 -3.22 3.83
N ASP A 23 -8.33 -2.09 3.89
CA ASP A 23 -8.57 -1.25 2.70
C ASP A 23 -7.26 -0.66 2.16
N SER A 24 -6.22 -0.54 3.00
CA SER A 24 -4.87 -0.16 2.55
C SER A 24 -4.33 -1.11 1.48
N LEU A 25 -4.64 -2.41 1.54
CA LEU A 25 -4.20 -3.38 0.54
C LEU A 25 -4.79 -3.08 -0.85
N LYS A 26 -6.04 -2.62 -0.90
CA LYS A 26 -6.69 -2.20 -2.16
C LYS A 26 -6.03 -0.96 -2.74
N MET A 27 -5.61 -0.03 -1.87
CA MET A 27 -4.85 1.13 -2.30
C MET A 27 -3.52 0.69 -2.94
N TYR A 28 -2.77 -0.21 -2.29
CA TYR A 28 -1.50 -0.70 -2.85
C TYR A 28 -1.68 -1.53 -4.12
N GLU A 29 -2.78 -2.27 -4.27
CA GLU A 29 -3.11 -2.90 -5.56
C GLU A 29 -3.27 -1.87 -6.67
N PHE A 30 -3.97 -0.77 -6.39
CA PHE A 30 -4.13 0.30 -7.37
C PHE A 30 -2.77 0.94 -7.69
N VAL A 31 -1.91 1.21 -6.69
CA VAL A 31 -0.57 1.76 -6.95
C VAL A 31 0.30 0.78 -7.74
N LYS A 32 0.21 -0.53 -7.46
CA LYS A 32 0.90 -1.57 -8.22
C LYS A 32 0.48 -1.55 -9.70
N GLN A 33 -0.82 -1.53 -9.97
CA GLN A 33 -1.33 -1.43 -11.34
C GLN A 33 -0.87 -0.12 -12.01
N MET A 34 -0.85 1.00 -11.28
CA MET A 34 -0.34 2.27 -11.78
C MET A 34 1.15 2.21 -12.13
N ALA A 35 1.97 1.51 -11.33
CA ALA A 35 3.41 1.35 -11.59
C ALA A 35 3.69 0.54 -12.88
N GLU A 36 2.78 -0.34 -13.27
CA GLU A 36 2.89 -1.07 -14.54
C GLU A 36 2.50 -0.21 -15.76
N GLU A 37 1.69 0.83 -15.56
CA GLU A 37 1.15 1.65 -16.65
C GLU A 37 1.82 3.02 -16.81
N SER A 38 2.32 3.59 -15.71
CA SER A 38 2.93 4.91 -15.69
C SER A 38 4.44 4.76 -15.77
N GLU A 39 5.02 5.08 -16.93
CA GLU A 39 6.47 5.10 -17.12
C GLU A 39 7.15 5.97 -16.06
N ASP A 40 6.64 7.18 -15.79
CA ASP A 40 7.17 8.06 -14.75
C ASP A 40 7.23 7.40 -13.36
N LEU A 41 6.15 6.75 -12.90
CA LEU A 41 6.13 6.09 -11.58
C LEU A 41 7.09 4.88 -11.56
N LYS A 42 7.18 4.16 -12.68
CA LYS A 42 8.10 3.03 -12.79
C LYS A 42 9.55 3.49 -12.70
N GLU A 43 9.92 4.56 -13.41
CA GLU A 43 11.27 5.14 -13.36
C GLU A 43 11.63 5.60 -11.94
N GLU A 44 10.72 6.29 -11.24
CA GLU A 44 10.93 6.68 -9.84
C GLU A 44 11.13 5.47 -8.91
N LEU A 45 10.49 4.33 -9.19
CA LEU A 45 10.69 3.08 -8.46
C LEU A 45 11.96 2.32 -8.86
N GLU A 46 12.50 2.55 -10.06
CA GLU A 46 13.79 2.00 -10.49
C GLU A 46 14.96 2.76 -9.84
N ASP A 47 14.75 4.03 -9.50
CA ASP A 47 15.77 4.93 -8.93
C ASP A 47 15.95 4.81 -7.41
N ILE A 48 15.05 4.10 -6.70
CA ILE A 48 15.15 3.87 -5.26
C ILE A 48 15.78 2.50 -4.94
N ASP A 49 16.56 2.46 -3.85
CA ASP A 49 17.03 1.18 -3.30
C ASP A 49 15.83 0.31 -2.86
N PRO A 50 15.81 -1.00 -3.19
CA PRO A 50 14.75 -1.90 -2.76
C PRO A 50 14.56 -1.89 -1.25
N MET A 51 13.32 -1.69 -0.82
CA MET A 51 12.96 -1.52 0.58
C MET A 51 11.71 -2.33 0.90
N ALA A 52 11.75 -3.05 2.03
CA ALA A 52 10.59 -3.70 2.64
C ALA A 52 10.14 -2.91 3.87
N VAL A 53 8.89 -2.43 3.85
CA VAL A 53 8.28 -1.68 4.94
C VAL A 53 7.25 -2.55 5.64
N GLN A 54 7.42 -2.78 6.94
CA GLN A 54 6.39 -3.33 7.80
C GLN A 54 5.52 -2.19 8.34
N LEU A 55 4.20 -2.29 8.16
CA LEU A 55 3.22 -1.37 8.74
C LEU A 55 2.41 -2.10 9.81
N VAL A 56 2.26 -1.46 10.97
CA VAL A 56 1.52 -1.97 12.13
C VAL A 56 0.44 -0.98 12.54
N VAL A 57 -0.80 -1.46 12.56
CA VAL A 57 -1.96 -0.72 13.06
C VAL A 57 -2.26 -1.18 14.49
N THR A 58 -1.72 -0.41 15.43
CA THR A 58 -1.55 -0.80 16.84
C THR A 58 -2.87 -1.00 17.60
N ASP A 59 -3.93 -0.31 17.22
CA ASP A 59 -5.27 -0.37 17.81
C ASP A 59 -6.21 -1.37 17.12
N ALA A 60 -5.76 -2.03 16.05
CA ALA A 60 -6.53 -3.00 15.28
C ALA A 60 -5.91 -4.42 15.24
N ASN A 61 -4.76 -4.63 15.90
CA ASN A 61 -3.96 -5.85 15.78
C ASN A 61 -3.78 -6.29 14.31
N TYR A 62 -3.60 -5.31 13.43
CA TYR A 62 -3.48 -5.53 11.99
C TYR A 62 -2.07 -5.14 11.53
N LYS A 63 -1.55 -5.93 10.61
CA LYS A 63 -0.23 -5.74 10.02
C LYS A 63 -0.31 -6.00 8.53
N TYR A 64 0.47 -5.25 7.79
CA TYR A 64 0.69 -5.48 6.38
C TYR A 64 2.07 -4.97 6.01
N TRP A 65 2.54 -5.37 4.85
CA TRP A 65 3.84 -4.97 4.35
C TRP A 65 3.72 -4.44 2.92
N VAL A 66 4.69 -3.62 2.56
CA VAL A 66 4.85 -3.07 1.20
C VAL A 66 6.33 -3.17 0.85
N THR A 67 6.63 -3.67 -0.35
CA THR A 67 7.96 -3.56 -0.94
C THR A 67 7.93 -2.58 -2.09
N LEU A 68 8.95 -1.73 -2.15
CA LEU A 68 9.12 -0.69 -3.16
C LEU A 68 10.54 -0.81 -3.72
N GLY A 69 10.72 -0.52 -5.00
CA GLY A 69 12.03 -0.59 -5.68
C GLY A 69 12.01 -1.53 -6.87
N ASP A 70 13.12 -1.61 -7.59
CA ASP A 70 13.26 -2.42 -8.82
C ASP A 70 12.14 -2.15 -9.85
N GLY A 71 11.61 -0.92 -9.90
CA GLY A 71 10.53 -0.55 -10.80
C GLY A 71 9.17 -1.16 -10.46
N LYS A 72 8.99 -1.68 -9.24
CA LYS A 72 7.75 -2.38 -8.85
C LYS A 72 7.31 -2.07 -7.43
N ILE A 73 6.06 -2.42 -7.16
CA ILE A 73 5.45 -2.39 -5.84
C ILE A 73 4.79 -3.74 -5.61
N ASP A 74 5.07 -4.36 -4.47
CA ASP A 74 4.33 -5.52 -3.97
C ASP A 74 3.86 -5.24 -2.55
N TYR A 75 2.83 -5.96 -2.11
CA TYR A 75 2.25 -5.80 -0.80
C TYR A 75 1.62 -7.11 -0.32
N GLY A 76 1.35 -7.20 0.98
CA GLY A 76 0.64 -8.34 1.54
C GLY A 76 0.21 -8.12 2.98
N GLU A 77 -0.74 -8.94 3.42
CA GLU A 77 -1.18 -8.97 4.81
C GLU A 77 -0.18 -9.72 5.69
N GLY A 78 -0.04 -9.30 6.94
CA GLY A 78 0.78 -9.95 7.95
C GLY A 78 2.18 -9.36 8.07
N ASP A 79 3.16 -10.23 8.30
CA ASP A 79 4.54 -9.86 8.60
C ASP A 79 5.41 -9.85 7.34
N ALA A 80 6.19 -8.78 7.16
CA ALA A 80 7.25 -8.69 6.17
C ALA A 80 8.37 -9.70 6.49
N ASN A 81 8.99 -10.26 5.46
CA ASN A 81 10.24 -10.99 5.62
C ASN A 81 11.41 -10.00 5.64
N ASP A 82 12.11 -9.93 6.78
CA ASP A 82 13.26 -9.04 7.00
C ASP A 82 12.99 -7.56 6.63
N PRO A 83 12.07 -6.88 7.35
CA PRO A 83 11.71 -5.50 7.02
C PRO A 83 12.91 -4.56 7.21
N SER A 84 13.17 -3.74 6.19
CA SER A 84 14.14 -2.66 6.25
C SER A 84 13.75 -1.61 7.29
N VAL A 85 12.44 -1.33 7.41
CA VAL A 85 11.87 -0.42 8.40
C VAL A 85 10.54 -0.98 8.90
N THR A 86 10.27 -0.80 10.20
CA THR A 86 8.95 -1.02 10.79
C THR A 86 8.35 0.30 11.25
N MET A 87 7.13 0.60 10.78
CA MET A 87 6.36 1.77 11.17
C MET A 87 5.10 1.32 11.93
N SER A 88 4.79 2.01 13.03
CA SER A 88 3.68 1.66 13.91
C SER A 88 2.91 2.92 14.30
N ALA A 89 1.59 2.90 14.11
CA ALA A 89 0.70 3.96 14.57
C ALA A 89 -0.72 3.42 14.80
N THR A 90 -1.63 4.26 15.29
CA THR A 90 -3.06 3.94 15.34
C THR A 90 -3.68 4.10 13.96
N GLY A 91 -4.82 3.44 13.71
CA GLY A 91 -5.56 3.55 12.45
C GLY A 91 -5.88 5.02 12.12
N ALA A 92 -6.29 5.80 13.13
CA ALA A 92 -6.58 7.22 12.96
C ALA A 92 -5.37 8.02 12.44
N THR A 93 -4.15 7.72 12.88
CA THR A 93 -2.93 8.37 12.36
C THR A 93 -2.63 7.97 10.92
N TRP A 94 -2.90 6.72 10.54
CA TRP A 94 -2.71 6.25 9.17
C TRP A 94 -3.72 6.82 8.17
N THR A 95 -4.96 7.09 8.62
CA THR A 95 -6.05 7.51 7.73
C THR A 95 -6.24 9.01 7.62
N GLY A 96 -5.73 9.81 8.58
CA GLY A 96 -5.70 11.28 8.51
C GLY A 96 -7.06 11.96 8.44
#